data_AF-K5WI76-F1
#
_entry.id   AF-K5WI76-F1
#
_cell.length_a   1.000
_cell.length_b   1.000
_cell.length_c   1.000
_cell.angle_alpha   90.00
_cell.angle_beta   90.00
_cell.angle_gamma   90.00
#
_symmetry.space_group_name_H-M   'P 1'
#
loop_
_entity.id
_entity.type
_entity.pdbx_description
1 polymer ?
#
loop_
_entity_poly.entity_id
_entity_poly.type
_entity_poly.pdbx_seq_one_letter_code
_entity_poly.pdbx_strand_id
1 'polypeptide(L)'
;MRTSVSILPVELMEEILQQAWDLPLQRDERIDIWLSLTTVSHTMLNIFIRISMRDVHIMTPAFSRHYLKLVRPRMSFEPDESYLLRNACRVAHRLCRSLTFHIDSRPRSGGGPAEPAIRLYGDGDLAAEAVSNTLYVLGLLPVFGPNLRRVVLQYTDWGFDDVLDQCRLPPMPTQVCTVELRYAFSPRVARLADLARKHYTRPFSLPGMHWQMPQVRTLAVSGAPGAFITAVAQMCPLLERLEVDEYAELDRAWKVPEGLDMLVFEKSAPRVGRVTDWWSVARAVAGDAAATTTQYMLTTLSTPWKDQHVRQRLKRMCLRQNTFIVYA
;
A
#
# COMPACT_ATOMS: atom_id res chain seq x y z
N MET A 1 19.29 50.46 -3.76
CA MET A 1 18.09 49.97 -3.04
C MET A 1 18.30 48.51 -2.68
N ARG A 2 18.38 48.18 -1.38
CA ARG A 2 18.42 46.77 -0.94
C ARG A 2 16.97 46.27 -0.92
N THR A 3 16.58 45.48 -1.90
CA THR A 3 15.33 44.72 -1.83
C THR A 3 15.49 43.70 -0.71
N SER A 4 14.70 43.84 0.36
CA SER A 4 14.63 42.84 1.41
C SER A 4 14.14 41.54 0.78
N VAL A 5 15.04 40.55 0.67
CA VAL A 5 14.65 39.20 0.26
C VAL A 5 13.78 38.65 1.38
N SER A 6 12.48 38.46 1.12
CA SER A 6 11.59 37.76 2.03
C SER A 6 12.00 36.29 2.03
N ILE A 7 12.71 35.86 3.08
CA ILE A 7 13.07 34.46 3.27
C ILE A 7 11.85 33.75 3.85
N LEU A 8 11.40 32.68 3.20
CA LEU A 8 10.35 31.81 3.72
C LEU A 8 10.86 31.14 5.02
N PRO A 9 10.14 31.24 6.15
CA PRO A 9 10.46 30.51 7.38
C PRO A 9 10.63 29.01 7.14
N VAL A 10 11.59 28.40 7.85
CA VAL A 10 11.96 26.99 7.65
C VAL A 10 10.81 26.05 8.00
N GLU A 11 10.00 26.41 8.98
CA GLU A 11 8.84 25.66 9.44
C GLU A 11 7.76 25.60 8.36
N LEU A 12 7.53 26.71 7.64
CA LEU A 12 6.60 26.75 6.52
C LEU A 12 7.11 25.95 5.32
N MET A 13 8.42 25.96 5.09
CA MET A 13 9.04 25.13 4.05
C MET A 13 8.88 23.64 4.34
N GLU A 14 9.11 23.22 5.59
CA GLU A 14 8.91 21.83 6.03
C GLU A 14 7.46 21.39 5.87
N GLU A 15 6.51 22.21 6.29
CA GLU A 15 5.07 21.93 6.16
C GLU A 15 4.64 21.81 4.69
N ILE A 16 5.05 22.75 3.83
CA ILE A 16 4.74 22.72 2.39
C ILE A 16 5.30 21.45 1.75
N LEU A 17 6.56 21.10 2.06
CA LEU A 17 7.21 19.91 1.53
C LEU A 17 6.56 18.62 2.02
N GLN A 18 6.15 18.58 3.29
CA GLN A 18 5.46 17.43 3.87
C GLN A 18 4.11 17.22 3.18
N GLN A 19 3.30 18.28 3.07
CA GLN A 19 2.02 18.22 2.37
C GLN A 19 2.19 17.82 0.91
N ALA A 20 3.20 18.37 0.21
CA ALA A 20 3.49 18.01 -1.17
C ALA A 20 3.88 16.52 -1.31
N TRP A 21 4.63 15.98 -0.35
CA TRP A 21 5.04 14.56 -0.36
C TRP A 21 3.90 13.59 -0.04
N ASP A 22 2.96 14.02 0.80
CA ASP A 22 1.79 13.25 1.24
C ASP A 22 0.67 13.21 0.19
N LEU A 23 0.73 14.06 -0.84
CA LEU A 23 -0.20 14.00 -1.97
C LEU A 23 -0.21 12.60 -2.62
N PRO A 24 -1.35 12.12 -3.15
CA PRO A 24 -1.47 10.83 -3.84
C PRO A 24 -0.86 10.88 -5.25
N LEU A 25 0.44 11.21 -5.33
CA LEU A 25 1.19 11.38 -6.56
C LEU A 25 1.50 10.04 -7.22
N GLN A 26 1.44 10.04 -8.55
CA GLN A 26 1.90 8.95 -9.40
C GLN A 26 3.42 8.79 -9.30
N ARG A 27 3.92 7.62 -9.71
CA ARG A 27 5.36 7.31 -9.72
C ARG A 27 6.19 8.40 -10.40
N ASP A 28 5.79 8.81 -11.61
CA ASP A 28 6.56 9.75 -12.41
C ASP A 28 6.54 11.16 -11.80
N GLU A 29 5.40 11.60 -11.26
CA GLU A 29 5.29 12.86 -10.52
C GLU A 29 6.18 12.88 -9.26
N ARG A 30 6.28 11.75 -8.54
CA ARG A 30 7.20 11.63 -7.40
C ARG A 30 8.65 11.69 -7.81
N ILE A 31 9.01 11.10 -8.96
CA ILE A 31 10.37 11.22 -9.53
C ILE A 31 10.67 12.68 -9.84
N ASP A 32 9.73 13.38 -10.49
CA ASP A 32 9.91 14.79 -10.86
C ASP A 32 10.05 15.69 -9.64
N ILE A 33 9.22 15.49 -8.61
CA ILE A 33 9.35 16.21 -7.34
C ILE A 33 10.69 15.90 -6.68
N TRP A 34 11.09 14.63 -6.61
CA TRP A 34 12.36 14.24 -6.02
C TRP A 34 13.54 14.92 -6.72
N LEU A 35 13.60 14.84 -8.05
CA LEU A 35 14.66 15.44 -8.84
C LEU A 35 14.64 16.97 -8.69
N SER A 36 13.47 17.61 -8.80
CA SER A 36 13.35 19.07 -8.73
C SER A 36 13.78 19.59 -7.37
N LEU A 37 13.25 19.03 -6.28
CA LEU A 37 13.54 19.48 -4.92
C LEU A 37 15.00 19.30 -4.52
N THR A 38 15.69 18.31 -5.07
CA THR A 38 17.12 18.10 -4.78
C THR A 38 18.03 19.18 -5.39
N THR A 39 17.52 20.00 -6.32
CA THR A 39 18.31 21.03 -7.04
C THR A 39 18.10 22.46 -6.57
N VAL A 40 17.07 22.73 -5.74
CA VAL A 40 16.70 24.10 -5.37
C VAL A 40 17.70 24.76 -4.41
N SER A 41 17.97 24.11 -3.26
CA SER A 41 18.94 24.59 -2.26
C SER A 41 19.33 23.48 -1.29
N HIS A 42 20.48 23.60 -0.63
CA HIS A 42 20.90 22.67 0.41
C HIS A 42 19.93 22.59 1.59
N THR A 43 19.30 23.71 1.98
CA THR A 43 18.33 23.75 3.07
C THR A 43 17.07 22.95 2.69
N MET A 44 16.53 23.17 1.50
CA MET A 44 15.35 22.46 1.02
C MET A 44 15.62 20.96 0.85
N LEU A 45 16.79 20.61 0.30
CA LEU A 45 17.24 19.22 0.19
C LEU A 45 17.35 18.53 1.57
N ASN A 46 17.91 19.22 2.58
CA ASN A 46 17.99 18.72 3.95
C ASN A 46 16.64 18.36 4.55
N ILE A 47 15.68 19.27 4.40
CA ILE A 47 14.31 19.10 4.91
C ILE A 47 13.62 17.97 4.14
N PHE A 48 13.72 17.99 2.81
CA PHE A 48 13.09 17.00 1.95
C PHE A 48 13.62 15.59 2.18
N ILE A 49 14.92 15.39 2.43
CA ILE A 49 15.43 14.06 2.80
C ILE A 49 14.81 13.58 4.10
N ARG A 50 14.62 14.43 5.12
CA ARG A 50 13.99 13.99 6.38
C ARG A 50 12.55 13.54 6.17
N ILE A 51 11.79 14.28 5.37
CA ILE A 51 10.40 13.99 5.02
C ILE A 51 10.34 12.68 4.21
N SER A 52 11.07 12.62 3.11
CA SER A 52 11.03 11.47 2.20
C SER A 52 11.67 10.19 2.73
N MET A 53 12.57 10.29 3.71
CA MET A 53 13.12 9.12 4.42
C MET A 53 12.23 8.60 5.54
N ARG A 54 11.20 9.36 5.95
CA ARG A 54 10.19 8.87 6.91
C ARG A 54 9.21 7.92 6.22
N ASP A 55 8.72 8.33 5.06
CA ASP A 55 7.79 7.59 4.21
C ASP A 55 8.43 7.41 2.84
N VAL A 56 9.18 6.32 2.69
CA VAL A 56 10.08 6.07 1.57
C VAL A 56 9.31 5.52 0.39
N HIS A 57 9.48 6.12 -0.79
CA HIS A 57 8.93 5.61 -2.04
C HIS A 57 10.03 5.04 -2.94
N ILE A 58 10.00 3.73 -3.16
CA ILE A 58 10.85 3.02 -4.11
C ILE A 58 10.21 3.09 -5.49
N MET A 59 10.57 4.14 -6.23
CA MET A 59 10.00 4.45 -7.54
C MET A 59 10.62 3.66 -8.69
N THR A 60 11.82 3.09 -8.49
CA THR A 60 12.54 2.32 -9.51
C THR A 60 13.37 1.19 -8.88
N PRO A 61 13.68 0.11 -9.63
CA PRO A 61 14.59 -0.94 -9.17
C PRO A 61 16.00 -0.43 -8.83
N ALA A 62 16.51 0.58 -9.55
CA ALA A 62 17.81 1.16 -9.24
C ALA A 62 17.78 1.87 -7.87
N PHE A 63 16.69 2.58 -7.57
CA PHE A 63 16.53 3.28 -6.30
C PHE A 63 16.46 2.33 -5.11
N SER A 64 15.92 1.11 -5.24
CA SER A 64 15.92 0.13 -4.14
C SER A 64 17.34 -0.22 -3.69
N ARG A 65 18.26 -0.41 -4.64
CA ARG A 65 19.68 -0.67 -4.35
C ARG A 65 20.33 0.52 -3.66
N HIS A 66 20.01 1.74 -4.07
CA HIS A 66 20.48 2.95 -3.39
C HIS A 66 19.91 3.08 -1.99
N TYR A 67 18.63 2.81 -1.80
CA TYR A 67 17.97 2.82 -0.51
C TYR A 67 18.62 1.82 0.47
N LEU A 68 18.91 0.59 0.04
CA LEU A 68 19.61 -0.39 0.86
C LEU A 68 21.01 0.09 1.30
N LYS A 69 21.73 0.81 0.43
CA LYS A 69 23.00 1.46 0.81
C LYS A 69 22.82 2.59 1.82
N LEU A 70 21.69 3.30 1.76
CA LEU A 70 21.38 4.38 2.70
C LEU A 70 21.00 3.85 4.08
N VAL A 71 20.17 2.81 4.17
CA VAL A 71 19.69 2.30 5.47
C VAL A 71 20.71 1.44 6.21
N ARG A 72 21.73 0.93 5.50
CA ARG A 72 22.84 0.22 6.11
C ARG A 72 23.52 1.12 7.16
N PRO A 73 23.63 0.68 8.43
CA PRO A 73 24.47 1.33 9.42
C PRO A 73 25.90 1.41 8.90
N ARG A 74 26.44 2.62 8.84
CA ARG A 74 27.85 2.81 8.49
C ARG A 74 28.74 2.53 9.68
N MET A 75 29.88 1.92 9.40
CA MET A 75 30.94 1.80 10.38
C MET A 75 31.65 3.14 10.55
N SER A 76 32.25 3.39 11.72
CA SER A 76 32.92 4.66 12.05
C SER A 76 34.08 5.04 11.12
N PHE A 77 34.60 4.09 10.35
CA PHE A 77 35.71 4.27 9.41
C PHE A 77 35.26 4.43 7.95
N GLU A 78 33.98 4.25 7.63
CA GLU A 78 33.48 4.41 6.25
C GLU A 78 33.28 5.92 5.96
N PRO A 79 33.94 6.48 4.93
CA PRO A 79 33.75 7.88 4.56
C PRO A 79 32.29 8.14 4.15
N ASP A 80 31.76 9.31 4.50
CA ASP A 80 30.41 9.73 4.10
C ASP A 80 30.42 10.15 2.62
N GLU A 81 30.48 9.18 1.71
CA GLU A 81 30.45 9.41 0.27
C GLU A 81 29.04 9.64 -0.29
N SER A 82 28.02 9.77 0.56
CA SER A 82 26.69 10.13 0.07
C SER A 82 26.69 11.59 -0.36
N TYR A 83 27.01 11.82 -1.64
CA TYR A 83 27.01 13.11 -2.33
C TYR A 83 25.77 13.98 -2.06
N LEU A 84 24.64 13.35 -1.73
CA LEU A 84 23.40 14.06 -1.51
C LEU A 84 23.31 14.74 -0.15
N LEU A 85 23.88 14.20 0.95
CA LEU A 85 23.82 14.85 2.26
C LEU A 85 24.61 14.16 3.38
N ARG A 86 25.35 14.97 4.16
CA ARG A 86 25.95 14.57 5.44
C ARG A 86 24.85 14.07 6.38
N ASN A 87 24.94 12.83 6.85
CA ASN A 87 23.97 12.12 7.69
C ASN A 87 22.74 11.48 7.01
N ALA A 88 22.64 11.44 5.67
CA ALA A 88 21.49 10.82 4.99
C ALA A 88 21.22 9.38 5.46
N CYS A 89 22.28 8.58 5.67
CA CYS A 89 22.16 7.22 6.19
C CYS A 89 21.54 7.18 7.60
N ARG A 90 22.00 8.05 8.50
CA ARG A 90 21.48 8.14 9.86
C ARG A 90 20.01 8.56 9.88
N VAL A 91 19.62 9.46 8.98
CA VAL A 91 18.24 9.91 8.82
C VAL A 91 17.37 8.75 8.31
N ALA A 92 17.78 8.07 7.23
CA ALA A 92 17.06 6.92 6.67
C ALA A 92 16.85 5.80 7.71
N HIS A 93 17.92 5.42 8.41
CA HIS A 93 17.88 4.39 9.43
C HIS A 93 16.95 4.74 10.62
N ARG A 94 16.91 6.02 11.03
CA ARG A 94 16.12 6.45 12.20
C ARG A 94 14.67 6.80 11.88
N LEU A 95 14.39 7.35 10.70
CA LEU A 95 13.08 7.91 10.40
C LEU A 95 12.16 6.99 9.62
N CYS A 96 12.70 6.00 8.88
CA CYS A 96 11.87 5.17 8.01
C CYS A 96 10.82 4.39 8.80
N ARG A 97 9.55 4.71 8.53
CA ARG A 97 8.35 4.11 9.12
C ARG A 97 7.51 3.38 8.08
N SER A 98 7.51 3.87 6.85
CA SER A 98 6.80 3.27 5.73
C SER A 98 7.69 3.11 4.51
N LEU A 99 7.47 2.01 3.78
CA LEU A 99 8.12 1.72 2.51
C LEU A 99 7.07 1.42 1.45
N THR A 100 7.02 2.23 0.40
CA THR A 100 6.08 2.08 -0.72
C THR A 100 6.84 1.71 -1.99
N PHE A 101 6.51 0.58 -2.60
CA PHE A 101 7.07 0.18 -3.90
C PHE A 101 6.08 0.53 -5.02
N HIS A 102 6.58 1.23 -6.03
CA HIS A 102 5.82 1.52 -7.24
C HIS A 102 6.19 0.52 -8.33
N ILE A 103 5.28 -0.40 -8.62
CA ILE A 103 5.45 -1.52 -9.54
C ILE A 103 4.55 -1.25 -10.74
N ASP A 104 5.15 -0.74 -11.81
CA ASP A 104 4.42 -0.18 -12.93
C ASP A 104 4.92 -0.83 -14.22
N SER A 105 3.99 -1.48 -14.95
CA SER A 105 4.30 -2.20 -16.18
C SER A 105 4.29 -1.30 -17.41
N ARG A 106 3.83 -0.05 -17.29
CA ARG A 106 3.73 0.87 -18.42
C ARG A 106 5.13 1.15 -18.98
N PRO A 107 5.31 1.06 -20.30
CA PRO A 107 6.59 1.39 -20.92
C PRO A 107 6.94 2.83 -20.57
N ARG A 108 8.20 3.06 -20.17
CA ARG A 108 8.72 4.42 -20.04
C ARG A 108 8.64 5.09 -21.41
N SER A 109 8.10 6.30 -21.44
CA SER A 109 7.96 7.15 -22.63
C SER A 109 9.21 7.04 -23.51
N GLY A 110 9.12 6.30 -24.62
CA GLY A 110 10.28 5.99 -25.48
C GLY A 110 10.28 4.59 -26.10
N GLY A 111 9.55 3.63 -25.54
CA GLY A 111 9.21 2.39 -26.24
C GLY A 111 8.15 2.68 -27.32
N GLY A 112 8.25 2.02 -28.48
CA GLY A 112 7.22 2.11 -29.54
C GLY A 112 5.81 1.74 -29.05
N PRO A 113 4.79 1.74 -29.93
CA PRO A 113 3.41 1.41 -29.56
C PRO A 113 3.30 -0.07 -29.15
N ALA A 114 3.67 -0.38 -27.92
CA ALA A 114 3.37 -1.66 -27.29
C ALA A 114 1.86 -1.69 -27.03
N GLU A 115 1.22 -2.81 -27.39
CA GLU A 115 -0.17 -3.01 -27.06
C GLU A 115 -0.38 -2.90 -25.55
N PRO A 116 -1.46 -2.24 -25.09
CA PRO A 116 -1.77 -2.16 -23.68
C PRO A 116 -2.05 -3.57 -23.16
N ALA A 117 -1.16 -4.08 -22.33
CA ALA A 117 -1.28 -5.40 -21.73
C ALA A 117 -1.25 -5.30 -20.21
N ILE A 118 -2.05 -6.14 -19.56
CA ILE A 118 -1.81 -6.43 -18.14
C ILE A 118 -0.59 -7.31 -18.10
N ARG A 119 0.45 -6.82 -17.42
CA ARG A 119 1.68 -7.57 -17.30
C ARG A 119 1.45 -8.70 -16.29
N LEU A 120 1.59 -9.92 -16.79
CA LEU A 120 1.81 -11.07 -15.93
C LEU A 120 3.28 -11.09 -15.53
N TYR A 121 3.54 -11.71 -14.39
CA TYR A 121 4.91 -11.93 -13.95
C TYR A 121 5.72 -12.64 -15.07
N GLY A 122 6.99 -12.26 -15.19
CA GLY A 122 7.95 -12.94 -16.03
C GLY A 122 9.31 -13.00 -15.34
N ASP A 123 10.03 -14.11 -15.55
CA ASP A 123 11.38 -14.27 -15.03
C ASP A 123 12.29 -13.12 -15.46
N GLY A 124 12.95 -12.52 -14.47
CA GLY A 124 13.81 -11.35 -14.65
C GLY A 124 13.12 -10.00 -14.51
N ASP A 125 11.89 -9.91 -13.98
CA ASP A 125 11.32 -8.61 -13.67
C ASP A 125 12.07 -7.89 -12.54
N LEU A 126 12.67 -6.76 -12.89
CA LEU A 126 13.51 -5.96 -12.00
C LEU A 126 12.73 -5.33 -10.85
N ALA A 127 11.43 -5.02 -11.04
CA ALA A 127 10.62 -4.44 -9.97
C ALA A 127 10.30 -5.51 -8.91
N ALA A 128 9.88 -6.70 -9.32
CA ALA A 128 9.71 -7.83 -8.43
C ALA A 128 11.01 -8.18 -7.70
N GLU A 129 12.14 -8.25 -8.41
CA GLU A 129 13.46 -8.48 -7.80
C GLU A 129 13.81 -7.40 -6.75
N ALA A 130 13.52 -6.13 -7.05
CA ALA A 130 13.75 -5.02 -6.14
C ALA A 130 12.92 -5.12 -4.86
N VAL A 131 11.65 -5.52 -4.94
CA VAL A 131 10.78 -5.77 -3.79
C VAL A 131 11.35 -6.91 -2.95
N SER A 132 11.57 -8.07 -3.56
CA SER A 132 12.04 -9.27 -2.85
C SER A 132 13.40 -9.03 -2.21
N ASN A 133 14.38 -8.48 -2.91
CA ASN A 133 15.71 -8.23 -2.35
C ASN A 133 15.65 -7.20 -1.20
N THR A 134 14.84 -6.15 -1.34
CA THR A 134 14.76 -5.11 -0.30
C THR A 134 14.11 -5.67 0.96
N LEU A 135 12.97 -6.35 0.85
CA LEU A 135 12.28 -6.92 1.99
C LEU A 135 13.09 -8.06 2.62
N TYR A 136 13.81 -8.85 1.82
CA TYR A 136 14.67 -9.92 2.31
C TYR A 136 15.80 -9.36 3.17
N VAL A 137 16.51 -8.33 2.68
CA VAL A 137 17.59 -7.68 3.44
C VAL A 137 17.06 -7.04 4.72
N LEU A 138 15.91 -6.35 4.66
CA LEU A 138 15.29 -5.73 5.85
C LEU A 138 14.78 -6.76 6.86
N GLY A 139 14.34 -7.94 6.39
CA GLY A 139 13.89 -9.03 7.26
C GLY A 139 15.06 -9.80 7.88
N LEU A 140 16.13 -10.02 7.12
CA LEU A 140 17.35 -10.65 7.62
C LEU A 140 18.10 -9.75 8.61
N LEU A 141 18.08 -8.44 8.37
CA LEU A 141 18.77 -7.44 9.19
C LEU A 141 17.78 -6.40 9.72
N PRO A 142 17.00 -6.72 10.78
CA PRO A 142 16.01 -5.79 11.35
C PRO A 142 16.61 -4.43 11.77
N VAL A 143 17.92 -4.42 12.09
CA VAL A 143 18.67 -3.20 12.38
C VAL A 143 18.69 -2.22 11.21
N PHE A 144 18.39 -2.61 9.95
CA PHE A 144 18.36 -1.68 8.83
C PHE A 144 17.05 -0.86 8.79
N GLY A 145 15.98 -1.31 9.46
CA GLY A 145 14.71 -0.61 9.48
C GLY A 145 14.00 -0.77 10.81
N PRO A 146 14.58 -0.33 11.94
CA PRO A 146 14.04 -0.60 13.27
C PRO A 146 12.66 0.03 13.50
N ASN A 147 12.36 1.11 12.77
CA ASN A 147 11.10 1.84 12.85
C ASN A 147 10.13 1.53 11.71
N LEU A 148 10.50 0.65 10.77
CA LEU A 148 9.61 0.26 9.68
C LEU A 148 8.41 -0.48 10.27
N ARG A 149 7.19 -0.03 9.95
CA ARG A 149 5.93 -0.63 10.40
C ARG A 149 4.98 -0.94 9.26
N ARG A 150 5.10 -0.22 8.14
CA ARG A 150 4.15 -0.25 7.02
C ARG A 150 4.85 -0.52 5.69
N VAL A 151 4.38 -1.50 4.94
CA VAL A 151 4.82 -1.77 3.56
C VAL A 151 3.64 -1.62 2.62
N VAL A 152 3.82 -0.86 1.55
CA VAL A 152 2.81 -0.65 0.50
C VAL A 152 3.37 -1.15 -0.82
N LEU A 153 2.64 -2.01 -1.52
CA LEU A 153 2.95 -2.47 -2.87
C LEU A 153 1.89 -1.89 -3.81
N GLN A 154 2.30 -0.93 -4.63
CA GLN A 154 1.42 -0.24 -5.57
C GLN A 154 1.69 -0.73 -6.99
N TYR A 155 0.77 -1.58 -7.46
CA TYR A 155 0.76 -2.18 -8.78
C TYR A 155 0.00 -1.30 -9.77
N THR A 156 0.58 -1.01 -10.93
CA THR A 156 -0.08 -0.31 -12.04
C THR A 156 0.00 -1.13 -13.31
N ASP A 157 -1.15 -1.54 -13.85
CA ASP A 157 -1.27 -2.40 -15.04
C ASP A 157 -0.59 -3.77 -14.88
N TRP A 158 -0.70 -4.36 -13.68
CA TRP A 158 -0.13 -5.67 -13.29
C TRP A 158 -1.22 -6.69 -12.92
N GLY A 159 -0.96 -7.96 -13.22
CA GLY A 159 -1.81 -9.08 -12.80
C GLY A 159 -1.74 -9.35 -11.30
N PHE A 160 -2.72 -10.09 -10.78
CA PHE A 160 -2.86 -10.35 -9.34
C PHE A 160 -1.95 -11.49 -8.83
N ASP A 161 -1.53 -12.38 -9.72
CA ASP A 161 -0.78 -13.59 -9.36
C ASP A 161 0.67 -13.34 -8.93
N ASP A 162 1.23 -12.18 -9.28
CA ASP A 162 2.64 -11.83 -9.06
C ASP A 162 3.10 -11.99 -7.60
N VAL A 163 2.26 -11.56 -6.66
CA VAL A 163 2.59 -11.58 -5.22
C VAL A 163 2.62 -13.00 -4.65
N LEU A 164 1.76 -13.89 -5.15
CA LEU A 164 1.50 -15.19 -4.54
C LEU A 164 2.27 -16.33 -5.21
N ASP A 165 2.22 -16.39 -6.54
CA ASP A 165 2.72 -17.56 -7.31
C ASP A 165 4.23 -17.75 -7.18
N GLN A 166 4.93 -16.69 -6.83
CA GLN A 166 6.38 -16.66 -6.83
C GLN A 166 7.00 -16.78 -5.43
N CYS A 167 6.20 -16.93 -4.36
CA CYS A 167 6.74 -16.99 -2.99
C CYS A 167 7.64 -15.78 -2.65
N ARG A 168 7.34 -14.62 -3.26
CA ARG A 168 8.29 -13.50 -3.43
C ARG A 168 8.17 -12.39 -2.43
N LEU A 169 7.15 -12.41 -1.58
CA LEU A 169 7.25 -11.72 -0.31
C LEU A 169 8.19 -12.58 0.52
N PRO A 170 9.52 -12.29 0.59
CA PRO A 170 10.37 -12.91 1.60
C PRO A 170 9.68 -12.73 2.96
N PRO A 171 10.00 -13.55 3.98
CA PRO A 171 9.41 -13.37 5.30
C PRO A 171 9.45 -11.87 5.65
N MET A 172 8.26 -11.28 5.80
CA MET A 172 8.13 -9.85 6.01
C MET A 172 9.02 -9.47 7.19
N PRO A 173 9.71 -8.31 7.14
CA PRO A 173 10.48 -7.87 8.30
C PRO A 173 9.58 -7.91 9.53
N THR A 174 10.07 -8.51 10.62
CA THR A 174 9.22 -8.87 11.79
C THR A 174 8.58 -7.64 12.46
N GLN A 175 9.14 -6.46 12.21
CA GLN A 175 8.61 -5.19 12.67
C GLN A 175 7.44 -4.64 11.83
N VAL A 176 7.19 -5.18 10.63
CA VAL A 176 6.09 -4.76 9.75
C VAL A 176 4.77 -5.33 10.27
N CYS A 177 3.87 -4.44 10.66
CA CYS A 177 2.54 -4.79 11.14
C CYS A 177 1.41 -4.36 10.18
N THR A 178 1.71 -3.51 9.21
CA THR A 178 0.75 -3.04 8.20
C THR A 178 1.26 -3.37 6.80
N VAL A 179 0.43 -4.06 6.01
CA VAL A 179 0.70 -4.33 4.60
C VAL A 179 -0.45 -3.79 3.77
N GLU A 180 -0.12 -3.08 2.68
CA GLU A 180 -1.10 -2.61 1.73
C GLU A 180 -0.76 -3.07 0.32
N LEU A 181 -1.74 -3.62 -0.38
CA LEU A 181 -1.64 -4.07 -1.77
C LEU A 181 -2.62 -3.26 -2.59
N ARG A 182 -2.12 -2.39 -3.48
CA ARG A 182 -2.95 -1.48 -4.25
C ARG A 182 -2.79 -1.78 -5.73
N TYR A 183 -3.85 -2.22 -6.38
CA TYR A 183 -3.88 -2.46 -7.82
C TYR A 183 -4.62 -1.33 -8.52
N ALA A 184 -3.93 -0.64 -9.41
CA ALA A 184 -4.48 0.38 -10.28
C ALA A 184 -4.37 -0.07 -11.74
N PHE A 185 -5.40 0.20 -12.52
CA PHE A 185 -5.43 -0.12 -13.94
C PHE A 185 -5.72 1.13 -14.75
N SER A 186 -4.89 1.40 -15.74
CA SER A 186 -5.07 2.48 -16.68
C SER A 186 -6.35 2.25 -17.50
N PRO A 187 -6.98 3.33 -18.01
CA PRO A 187 -8.21 3.20 -18.80
C PRO A 187 -8.07 2.27 -20.01
N ARG A 188 -6.85 2.08 -20.52
CA ARG A 188 -6.54 1.24 -21.67
C ARG A 188 -6.71 -0.25 -21.37
N VAL A 189 -6.38 -0.69 -20.16
CA VAL A 189 -6.48 -2.10 -19.75
C VAL A 189 -7.63 -2.37 -18.77
N ALA A 190 -8.42 -1.36 -18.40
CA ALA A 190 -9.50 -1.48 -17.43
C ALA A 190 -10.48 -2.63 -17.75
N ARG A 191 -10.88 -2.80 -19.02
CA ARG A 191 -11.76 -3.91 -19.43
C ARG A 191 -11.10 -5.28 -19.24
N LEU A 192 -9.81 -5.39 -19.54
CA LEU A 192 -9.05 -6.61 -19.34
C LEU A 192 -8.88 -6.90 -17.85
N ALA A 193 -8.73 -5.86 -17.03
CA ALA A 193 -8.64 -5.99 -15.57
C ALA A 193 -9.95 -6.50 -14.99
N ASP A 194 -11.09 -5.99 -15.46
CA ASP A 194 -12.41 -6.48 -15.06
C ASP A 194 -12.62 -7.95 -15.43
N LEU A 195 -12.12 -8.37 -16.61
CA LEU A 195 -12.14 -9.78 -17.01
C LEU A 195 -11.21 -10.63 -16.14
N ALA A 196 -9.99 -10.14 -15.88
CA ALA A 196 -9.02 -10.81 -15.03
C ALA A 196 -9.55 -11.00 -13.61
N ARG A 197 -10.24 -10.01 -13.02
CA ARG A 197 -10.89 -10.16 -11.70
C ARG A 197 -11.96 -11.24 -11.72
N LYS A 198 -12.87 -11.21 -12.69
CA LYS A 198 -13.96 -12.18 -12.82
C LYS A 198 -13.50 -13.61 -13.04
N HIS A 199 -12.41 -13.78 -13.78
CA HIS A 199 -11.83 -15.07 -14.11
C HIS A 199 -10.66 -15.45 -13.18
N TYR A 200 -10.43 -14.68 -12.12
CA TYR A 200 -9.40 -14.98 -11.16
C TYR A 200 -9.77 -16.25 -10.40
N THR A 201 -9.17 -17.36 -10.80
CA THR A 201 -9.22 -18.59 -10.04
C THR A 201 -7.92 -18.69 -9.27
N ARG A 202 -8.00 -18.58 -7.93
CA ARG A 202 -6.84 -18.86 -7.10
C ARG A 202 -6.39 -20.29 -7.40
N PRO A 203 -5.09 -20.53 -7.66
CA PRO A 203 -4.56 -21.88 -7.54
C PRO A 203 -4.78 -22.30 -6.09
N PHE A 204 -5.69 -23.26 -5.85
CA PHE A 204 -5.90 -23.83 -4.52
C PHE A 204 -4.54 -24.11 -3.91
N SER A 205 -4.23 -23.41 -2.80
CA SER A 205 -3.15 -23.68 -1.85
C SER A 205 -2.18 -24.74 -2.36
N LEU A 206 -1.21 -24.33 -3.17
CA LEU A 206 -0.19 -25.26 -3.64
C LEU A 206 0.35 -25.99 -2.39
N PRO A 207 0.25 -27.33 -2.32
CA PRO A 207 0.75 -28.08 -1.17
C PRO A 207 2.21 -27.69 -0.92
N GLY A 208 2.51 -27.11 0.25
CA GLY A 208 3.85 -26.61 0.59
C GLY A 208 4.03 -25.10 0.56
N MET A 209 2.99 -24.31 0.29
CA MET A 209 3.05 -22.86 0.41
C MET A 209 3.00 -22.45 1.90
N HIS A 210 4.16 -22.44 2.56
CA HIS A 210 4.33 -22.14 4.00
C HIS A 210 4.46 -20.65 4.33
N TRP A 211 4.14 -19.76 3.38
CA TRP A 211 4.35 -18.33 3.55
C TRP A 211 3.32 -17.78 4.52
N GLN A 212 3.83 -17.25 5.62
CA GLN A 212 3.04 -16.55 6.61
C GLN A 212 3.65 -15.17 6.86
N MET A 213 2.79 -14.21 7.11
CA MET A 213 3.12 -12.88 7.58
C MET A 213 2.63 -12.76 9.02
N PRO A 214 3.27 -13.47 9.98
CA PRO A 214 2.71 -13.65 11.32
C PRO A 214 2.60 -12.35 12.12
N GLN A 215 3.32 -11.29 11.71
CA GLN A 215 3.34 -10.00 12.41
C GLN A 215 2.35 -8.99 11.83
N VAL A 216 1.74 -9.29 10.67
CA VAL A 216 0.82 -8.37 9.99
C VAL A 216 -0.54 -8.41 10.67
N ARG A 217 -0.88 -7.26 11.26
CA ARG A 217 -2.14 -7.01 11.97
C ARG A 217 -3.12 -6.21 11.14
N THR A 218 -2.61 -5.37 10.23
CA THR A 218 -3.44 -4.57 9.33
C THR A 218 -3.11 -4.93 7.89
N LEU A 219 -4.11 -5.36 7.14
CA LEU A 219 -4.02 -5.64 5.72
C LEU A 219 -5.00 -4.72 4.98
N ALA A 220 -4.52 -3.93 4.04
CA ALA A 220 -5.38 -3.21 3.09
C ALA A 220 -5.17 -3.76 1.68
N VAL A 221 -6.24 -4.07 0.96
CA VAL A 221 -6.18 -4.53 -0.42
C VAL A 221 -7.18 -3.77 -1.27
N SER A 222 -6.70 -3.12 -2.34
CA SER A 222 -7.56 -2.41 -3.29
C SER A 222 -7.32 -2.84 -4.74
N GLY A 223 -8.38 -2.82 -5.54
CA GLY A 223 -8.38 -3.12 -6.97
C GLY A 223 -8.20 -4.60 -7.32
N ALA A 224 -8.19 -5.49 -6.33
CA ALA A 224 -7.95 -6.93 -6.46
C ALA A 224 -9.25 -7.75 -6.38
N PRO A 225 -9.30 -8.95 -6.99
CA PRO A 225 -10.45 -9.85 -6.87
C PRO A 225 -10.55 -10.42 -5.45
N GLY A 226 -11.76 -10.70 -4.98
CA GLY A 226 -11.95 -11.09 -3.58
C GLY A 226 -11.33 -12.45 -3.22
N ALA A 227 -11.20 -13.38 -4.17
CA ALA A 227 -10.45 -14.62 -3.96
C ALA A 227 -8.95 -14.36 -3.67
N PHE A 228 -8.34 -13.33 -4.28
CA PHE A 228 -6.99 -12.88 -3.93
C PHE A 228 -6.95 -12.28 -2.53
N ILE A 229 -7.93 -11.44 -2.17
CA ILE A 229 -8.02 -10.85 -0.83
C ILE A 229 -8.08 -11.94 0.24
N THR A 230 -8.96 -12.93 0.07
CA THR A 230 -9.07 -14.10 0.95
C THR A 230 -7.75 -14.86 1.04
N ALA A 231 -7.04 -15.02 -0.09
CA ALA A 231 -5.74 -15.67 -0.12
C ALA A 231 -4.70 -14.95 0.74
N VAL A 232 -4.62 -13.63 0.61
CA VAL A 232 -3.66 -12.82 1.37
C VAL A 232 -4.04 -12.75 2.85
N ALA A 233 -5.31 -12.59 3.17
CA ALA A 233 -5.78 -12.59 4.55
C ALA A 233 -5.43 -13.89 5.29
N GLN A 234 -5.53 -15.04 4.63
CA GLN A 234 -5.15 -16.34 5.20
C GLN A 234 -3.64 -16.46 5.52
N MET A 235 -2.79 -15.66 4.87
CA MET A 235 -1.36 -15.61 5.18
C MET A 235 -1.06 -14.78 6.43
N CYS A 236 -2.04 -14.06 6.98
CA CYS A 236 -1.90 -13.18 8.14
C CYS A 236 -2.63 -13.80 9.36
N PRO A 237 -2.01 -14.70 10.14
CA PRO A 237 -2.69 -15.37 11.25
C PRO A 237 -3.09 -14.43 12.39
N LEU A 238 -2.41 -13.29 12.56
CA LEU A 238 -2.70 -12.28 13.57
C LEU A 238 -3.44 -11.06 12.99
N LEU A 239 -4.22 -11.26 11.93
CA LEU A 239 -4.92 -10.17 11.25
C LEU A 239 -6.03 -9.60 12.14
N GLU A 240 -5.85 -8.36 12.60
CA GLU A 240 -6.80 -7.59 13.42
C GLU A 240 -7.68 -6.69 12.55
N ARG A 241 -7.13 -6.13 11.47
CA ARG A 241 -7.81 -5.16 10.60
C ARG A 241 -7.65 -5.51 9.13
N LEU A 242 -8.76 -5.65 8.41
CA LEU A 242 -8.80 -5.86 6.97
C LEU A 242 -9.52 -4.69 6.30
N GLU A 243 -8.88 -4.02 5.35
CA GLU A 243 -9.47 -2.95 4.53
C GLU A 243 -9.56 -3.39 3.08
N VAL A 244 -10.73 -3.25 2.46
CA VAL A 244 -10.98 -3.68 1.08
C VAL A 244 -11.87 -2.70 0.35
N ASP A 245 -11.67 -2.48 -0.94
CA ASP A 245 -12.50 -1.54 -1.72
C ASP A 245 -13.74 -2.21 -2.35
N GLU A 246 -13.60 -3.43 -2.86
CA GLU A 246 -14.67 -4.22 -3.45
C GLU A 246 -14.99 -5.46 -2.61
N TYR A 247 -16.27 -5.58 -2.21
CA TYR A 247 -16.75 -6.66 -1.34
C TYR A 247 -17.50 -7.76 -2.08
N ALA A 248 -17.93 -7.50 -3.32
CA ALA A 248 -18.86 -8.37 -4.05
C ALA A 248 -18.25 -9.74 -4.38
N GLU A 249 -16.93 -9.84 -4.28
CA GLU A 249 -16.15 -11.01 -4.65
C GLU A 249 -15.45 -11.67 -3.45
N LEU A 250 -15.64 -11.18 -2.21
CA LEU A 250 -15.17 -11.92 -1.04
C LEU A 250 -15.79 -13.31 -1.10
N ASP A 251 -14.92 -14.31 -1.24
CA ASP A 251 -15.33 -15.68 -1.53
C ASP A 251 -16.31 -16.15 -0.46
N ARG A 252 -17.42 -16.78 -0.86
CA ARG A 252 -18.37 -17.38 0.08
C ARG A 252 -17.71 -18.44 0.96
N ALA A 253 -16.57 -19.00 0.51
CA ALA A 253 -15.76 -19.93 1.27
C ALA A 253 -14.76 -19.26 2.22
N TRP A 254 -14.72 -17.92 2.30
CA TRP A 254 -13.79 -17.23 3.19
C TRP A 254 -14.16 -17.45 4.66
N LYS A 255 -13.30 -18.19 5.36
CA LYS A 255 -13.31 -18.27 6.81
C LYS A 255 -12.63 -17.04 7.39
N VAL A 256 -13.39 -16.26 8.15
CA VAL A 256 -12.88 -15.09 8.86
C VAL A 256 -11.79 -15.53 9.85
N PRO A 257 -10.62 -14.88 9.86
CA PRO A 257 -9.60 -15.15 10.89
C PRO A 257 -10.15 -14.90 12.29
N GLU A 258 -9.85 -15.78 13.26
CA GLU A 258 -10.38 -15.70 14.63
C GLU A 258 -9.99 -14.39 15.36
N GLY A 259 -8.91 -13.73 14.93
CA GLY A 259 -8.44 -12.44 15.48
C GLY A 259 -8.93 -11.19 14.75
N LEU A 260 -9.80 -11.31 13.74
CA LEU A 260 -10.25 -10.15 12.97
C LEU A 260 -11.21 -9.29 13.80
N ASP A 261 -10.74 -8.12 14.21
CA ASP A 261 -11.49 -7.14 15.00
C ASP A 261 -12.22 -6.14 14.11
N MET A 262 -11.60 -5.71 13.01
CA MET A 262 -12.11 -4.63 12.17
C MET A 262 -12.07 -5.00 10.69
N LEU A 263 -13.24 -4.98 10.05
CA LEU A 263 -13.38 -5.08 8.60
C LEU A 263 -13.86 -3.74 8.05
N VAL A 264 -13.03 -3.11 7.23
CA VAL A 264 -13.26 -1.81 6.59
C VAL A 264 -13.54 -2.00 5.10
N PHE A 265 -14.63 -1.41 4.62
CA PHE A 265 -14.97 -1.38 3.21
C PHE A 265 -14.77 0.03 2.65
N GLU A 266 -13.68 0.27 1.93
CA GLU A 266 -13.35 1.56 1.33
C GLU A 266 -14.12 1.75 0.01
N LYS A 267 -15.31 2.35 0.10
CA LYS A 267 -16.17 2.47 -1.08
C LYS A 267 -15.83 3.68 -1.92
N SER A 268 -15.50 3.48 -3.20
CA SER A 268 -15.74 4.47 -4.25
C SER A 268 -17.26 4.55 -4.49
N ALA A 269 -17.86 5.73 -4.35
CA ALA A 269 -19.31 5.99 -4.22
C ALA A 269 -20.26 4.96 -4.90
N PRO A 270 -21.19 4.31 -4.16
CA PRO A 270 -22.15 3.38 -4.76
C PRO A 270 -23.15 4.05 -5.71
N ARG A 271 -23.57 3.29 -6.73
CA ARG A 271 -24.95 3.36 -7.21
C ARG A 271 -25.87 2.72 -6.14
N VAL A 272 -26.89 3.44 -5.69
CA VAL A 272 -27.80 3.13 -4.56
C VAL A 272 -28.42 1.71 -4.60
N GLY A 273 -28.52 1.08 -5.77
CA GLY A 273 -29.08 -0.28 -5.91
C GLY A 273 -28.27 -1.41 -5.27
N ARG A 274 -26.95 -1.26 -5.04
CA ARG A 274 -26.08 -2.33 -4.50
C ARG A 274 -25.92 -2.29 -2.97
N VAL A 275 -26.85 -1.69 -2.24
CA VAL A 275 -26.76 -1.65 -0.76
C VAL A 275 -27.28 -2.95 -0.13
N THR A 276 -28.25 -3.62 -0.75
CA THR A 276 -28.80 -4.89 -0.25
C THR A 276 -27.81 -6.05 -0.33
N ASP A 277 -27.02 -6.11 -1.41
CA ASP A 277 -26.01 -7.16 -1.64
C ASP A 277 -24.86 -7.06 -0.63
N TRP A 278 -24.57 -5.84 -0.18
CA TRP A 278 -23.57 -5.57 0.86
C TRP A 278 -23.93 -6.22 2.20
N TRP A 279 -25.21 -6.14 2.59
CA TRP A 279 -25.70 -6.75 3.82
C TRP A 279 -25.80 -8.27 3.75
N SER A 280 -25.92 -8.88 2.57
CA SER A 280 -25.79 -10.34 2.45
C SER A 280 -24.37 -10.81 2.69
N VAL A 281 -23.36 -10.07 2.21
CA VAL A 281 -21.95 -10.41 2.46
C VAL A 281 -21.59 -10.18 3.93
N ALA A 282 -21.95 -9.02 4.50
CA ALA A 282 -21.74 -8.77 5.92
C ALA A 282 -22.43 -9.82 6.81
N ARG A 283 -23.65 -10.28 6.43
CA ARG A 283 -24.34 -11.37 7.14
C ARG A 283 -23.73 -12.74 6.91
N ALA A 284 -23.20 -13.05 5.74
CA ALA A 284 -22.51 -14.31 5.49
C ALA A 284 -21.22 -14.38 6.33
N VAL A 285 -20.45 -13.30 6.34
CA VAL A 285 -19.23 -13.15 7.15
C VAL A 285 -19.55 -13.20 8.65
N ALA A 286 -20.59 -12.50 9.11
CA ALA A 286 -20.98 -12.47 10.51
C ALA A 286 -21.74 -13.73 10.99
N GLY A 287 -22.40 -14.46 10.08
CA GLY A 287 -23.17 -15.66 10.39
C GLY A 287 -22.30 -16.83 10.81
N ASP A 288 -21.10 -16.95 10.23
CA ASP A 288 -20.08 -17.94 10.64
C ASP A 288 -19.29 -17.49 11.87
N ALA A 289 -19.16 -16.16 12.09
CA ALA A 289 -18.37 -15.58 13.18
C ALA A 289 -19.18 -15.24 14.45
N ALA A 290 -20.42 -15.73 14.58
CA ALA A 290 -21.39 -15.31 15.61
C ALA A 290 -21.01 -15.62 17.09
N ALA A 291 -19.77 -16.01 17.37
CA ALA A 291 -19.25 -16.20 18.72
C ALA A 291 -18.18 -15.16 19.15
N THR A 292 -17.70 -14.28 18.26
CA THR A 292 -16.57 -13.37 18.56
C THR A 292 -16.93 -11.89 18.42
N THR A 293 -16.23 -11.06 19.20
CA THR A 293 -16.38 -9.61 19.40
C THR A 293 -15.98 -8.76 18.18
N THR A 294 -16.14 -9.25 16.96
CA THR A 294 -15.72 -8.53 15.75
C THR A 294 -16.57 -7.29 15.52
N GLN A 295 -15.92 -6.11 15.46
CA GLN A 295 -16.55 -4.83 15.17
C GLN A 295 -16.43 -4.52 13.68
N TYR A 296 -17.55 -4.53 12.96
CA TYR A 296 -17.53 -4.19 11.54
C TYR A 296 -17.62 -2.66 11.38
N MET A 297 -16.60 -2.04 10.78
CA MET A 297 -16.56 -0.59 10.56
C MET A 297 -16.79 -0.26 9.09
N LEU A 298 -17.93 0.34 8.78
CA LEU A 298 -18.20 0.87 7.45
C LEU A 298 -17.59 2.26 7.31
N THR A 299 -16.52 2.41 6.55
CA THR A 299 -16.01 3.73 6.18
C THR A 299 -16.54 4.13 4.81
N THR A 300 -17.35 5.18 4.74
CA THR A 300 -17.77 5.77 3.45
C THR A 300 -16.97 7.04 3.18
N LEU A 301 -16.26 7.13 2.05
CA LEU A 301 -15.41 8.28 1.71
C LEU A 301 -16.06 9.31 0.77
N SER A 302 -15.75 10.57 1.09
CA SER A 302 -15.80 11.85 0.36
C SER A 302 -17.12 12.62 0.20
N THR A 303 -18.31 12.00 0.26
CA THR A 303 -19.56 12.78 0.22
C THR A 303 -20.60 12.30 1.23
N PRO A 304 -21.12 13.17 2.11
CA PRO A 304 -22.26 12.83 2.93
C PRO A 304 -23.45 12.49 2.02
N TRP A 305 -24.13 11.39 2.31
CA TRP A 305 -25.37 11.01 1.63
C TRP A 305 -26.34 12.20 1.75
N LYS A 306 -26.67 12.83 0.62
CA LYS A 306 -27.59 13.98 0.61
C LYS A 306 -28.99 13.59 1.13
N ASP A 307 -29.35 12.32 1.03
CA ASP A 307 -30.63 11.79 1.50
C ASP A 307 -30.58 11.40 3.00
N GLN A 308 -31.26 12.21 3.81
CA GLN A 308 -31.40 12.02 5.26
C GLN A 308 -32.14 10.71 5.63
N HIS A 309 -33.10 10.26 4.82
CA HIS A 309 -33.82 9.01 5.06
C HIS A 309 -32.90 7.80 4.87
N VAL A 310 -32.06 7.80 3.83
CA VAL A 310 -31.06 6.75 3.61
C VAL A 310 -30.05 6.71 4.77
N ARG A 311 -29.59 7.88 5.23
CA ARG A 311 -28.68 7.99 6.38
C ARG A 311 -29.29 7.43 7.67
N GLN A 312 -30.54 7.77 7.99
CA GLN A 312 -31.21 7.25 9.18
C GLN A 312 -31.47 5.75 9.09
N ARG A 313 -31.87 5.25 7.91
CA ARG A 313 -32.07 3.82 7.68
C ARG A 313 -30.77 3.05 7.86
N LEU A 314 -29.67 3.54 7.29
CA LEU A 314 -28.34 2.96 7.45
C LEU A 314 -27.89 2.96 8.92
N LYS A 315 -28.04 4.06 9.66
CA LYS A 315 -27.74 4.10 11.10
C LYS A 315 -28.53 3.05 11.90
N ARG A 316 -29.84 2.91 11.65
CA ARG A 316 -30.68 1.92 12.33
C ARG A 316 -30.27 0.49 12.00
N MET A 317 -29.90 0.23 10.75
CA MET A 317 -29.40 -1.08 10.33
C MET A 317 -28.05 -1.39 10.96
N CYS A 318 -27.16 -0.40 11.02
CA CYS A 318 -25.84 -0.53 11.61
C CYS A 318 -25.89 -0.88 13.10
N LEU A 319 -26.75 -0.18 13.86
CA LEU A 319 -27.01 -0.46 15.28
C LEU A 319 -27.50 -1.90 15.53
N ARG A 320 -28.29 -2.47 14.61
CA ARG A 320 -28.78 -3.85 14.74
C ARG A 320 -27.71 -4.91 14.53
N GLN A 321 -26.59 -4.56 13.89
CA GLN A 321 -25.55 -5.51 13.48
C GLN A 321 -24.20 -5.22 14.13
N ASN A 322 -24.16 -4.40 15.19
CA ASN A 322 -22.92 -3.96 15.84
C ASN A 322 -21.90 -3.38 14.84
N THR A 323 -22.39 -2.63 13.84
CA THR A 323 -21.55 -1.98 12.83
C THR A 323 -21.62 -0.46 13.00
N PHE A 324 -20.55 0.26 12.65
CA PHE A 324 -20.52 1.72 12.72
C PHE A 324 -20.22 2.32 11.35
N ILE A 325 -20.83 3.46 11.04
CA ILE A 325 -20.54 4.22 9.81
C ILE A 325 -19.60 5.37 10.16
N VAL A 326 -18.38 5.33 9.64
CA VAL A 326 -17.42 6.42 9.72
C VAL A 326 -17.46 7.19 8.40
N TYR A 327 -17.66 8.50 8.51
CA TYR A 327 -17.50 9.43 7.41
C TYR A 327 -16.06 9.94 7.50
N ALA A 328 -15.25 9.62 6.49
CA ALA A 328 -13.88 10.12 6.39
C ALA A 328 -13.83 11.39 5.52
#